data_AF-A0A919QBR9-F1
#
_entry.id   AF-A0A919QBR9-F1
#
_cell.length_a   1.000
_cell.length_b   1.000
_cell.length_c   1.000
_cell.angle_alpha   90.00
_cell.angle_beta   90.00
_cell.angle_gamma   90.00
#
_symmetry.space_group_name_H-M   'P 1'
#
loop_
_entity.id
_entity.type
_entity.pdbx_description
1 polymer ?
#
loop_
_entity_poly.entity_id
_entity_poly.type
_entity_poly.pdbx_seq_one_letter_code
_entity_poly.pdbx_strand_id
1 'polypeptide(L)'
;MTSSHTPAPTPGITFAVRIKDGATIVADHTEPTADLAVARTRLSALRRAYPESLLLVRPHDGSDADWRVADDDELKRISYGRAASVIGHLVANRDLPLLDWAISDLIGDDQVGVSVHVVRTEMVEAVAGVLGCETVTESRLMTATATYRGVQVSIRCYLPAESKAAA
;
A
#
# COMPACT_ATOMS: atom_id res chain seq x y z
N MET A 1 14.52 10.22 -27.59
CA MET A 1 14.99 10.68 -26.27
C MET A 1 13.95 10.23 -25.25
N THR A 2 14.18 9.10 -24.58
CA THR A 2 13.30 8.56 -23.54
C THR A 2 13.64 9.28 -22.24
N SER A 3 12.79 10.23 -21.84
CA SER A 3 12.85 10.82 -20.51
C SER A 3 12.62 9.72 -19.49
N SER A 4 13.68 9.30 -18.80
CA SER A 4 13.61 8.53 -17.57
C SER A 4 12.89 9.39 -16.53
N HIS A 5 11.57 9.23 -16.45
CA HIS A 5 10.77 9.83 -15.39
C HIS A 5 11.09 9.06 -14.11
N THR A 6 12.19 9.44 -13.44
CA THR A 6 12.43 9.03 -12.06
C THR A 6 11.27 9.61 -11.25
N PRO A 7 10.34 8.79 -10.72
CA PRO A 7 9.26 9.32 -9.93
C PRO A 7 9.86 10.10 -8.76
N ALA A 8 9.37 11.32 -8.53
CA ALA A 8 9.79 12.12 -7.38
C ALA A 8 9.67 11.26 -6.10
N PRO A 9 10.66 11.29 -5.20
CA PRO A 9 10.56 10.60 -3.93
C PRO A 9 9.27 11.06 -3.25
N THR A 10 8.36 10.13 -2.99
CA THR A 10 7.18 10.38 -2.15
C THR A 10 7.70 11.03 -0.86
N PRO A 11 7.07 12.11 -0.33
CA PRO A 11 7.47 12.70 0.95
C PRO A 11 7.62 11.58 1.98
N GLY A 12 8.88 11.33 2.35
CA GLY A 12 9.32 10.00 2.74
C GLY A 12 9.16 9.78 4.23
N ILE A 13 8.02 9.25 4.68
CA ILE A 13 7.87 8.88 6.09
C ILE A 13 8.92 7.82 6.43
N THR A 14 9.64 8.05 7.52
CA THR A 14 10.61 7.09 8.08
C THR A 14 10.04 6.48 9.36
N PHE A 15 10.36 5.21 9.61
CA PHE A 15 9.94 4.42 10.74
C PHE A 15 11.15 3.90 11.52
N ALA A 16 10.99 3.75 12.83
CA ALA A 16 11.95 3.08 13.70
C ALA A 16 11.22 2.45 14.89
N VAL A 17 11.91 1.65 15.70
CA VAL A 17 11.33 1.06 16.93
C VAL A 17 12.08 1.59 18.15
N ARG A 18 11.34 2.11 19.14
CA ARG A 18 11.86 2.39 20.48
C ARG A 18 11.81 1.12 21.32
N ILE A 19 12.92 0.77 21.97
CA ILE A 19 13.02 -0.41 22.82
C ILE A 19 12.77 0.00 24.27
N LYS A 20 11.75 -0.60 24.89
CA LYS A 20 11.38 -0.33 26.29
C LYS A 20 11.42 -1.59 27.14
N ASP A 21 11.90 -1.44 28.37
CA ASP A 21 11.81 -2.42 29.43
C ASP A 21 11.19 -1.75 30.66
N GLY A 22 9.88 -1.91 30.87
CA GLY A 22 9.16 -1.15 31.87
C GLY A 22 9.10 0.35 31.52
N ALA A 23 9.45 1.14 32.53
CA ALA A 23 9.62 2.58 32.39
C ALA A 23 10.96 2.97 31.72
N THR A 24 11.89 2.03 31.54
CA THR A 24 13.23 2.32 31.03
C THR A 24 13.27 2.27 29.50
N ILE A 25 13.88 3.28 28.90
CA ILE A 25 14.25 3.26 27.47
C ILE A 25 15.60 2.55 27.35
N VAL A 26 15.60 1.37 26.75
CA VAL A 26 16.82 0.58 26.50
C VAL A 26 17.57 1.12 25.29
N ALA A 27 16.83 1.55 24.27
CA ALA A 27 17.36 2.25 23.11
C ALA A 27 16.31 3.22 22.58
N ASP A 28 16.72 4.46 22.25
CA ASP A 28 15.78 5.51 21.83
C ASP A 28 15.08 5.15 20.51
N HIS A 29 15.84 4.65 19.53
CA HIS A 29 15.30 4.07 18.31
C HIS A 29 16.28 3.09 17.64
N THR A 30 15.76 2.13 16.88
CA THR A 30 16.55 1.28 15.96
C THR A 30 17.04 2.07 14.73
N GLU A 31 17.82 1.42 13.86
CA GLU A 31 18.11 1.89 12.50
C GLU A 31 16.79 2.32 11.79
N PRO A 32 16.69 3.56 11.29
CA PRO A 32 15.51 4.02 10.57
C PRO A 32 15.28 3.27 9.25
N THR A 33 14.03 3.19 8.80
CA THR A 33 13.64 2.59 7.51
C THR A 33 12.46 3.32 6.88
N ALA A 34 12.40 3.43 5.55
CA ALA A 34 11.22 3.96 4.85
C ALA A 34 10.09 2.91 4.69
N ASP A 35 10.41 1.64 4.99
CA ASP A 35 9.48 0.52 4.85
C ASP A 35 8.79 0.20 6.19
N LEU A 36 7.48 0.45 6.23
CA LEU A 36 6.62 0.17 7.39
C LEU A 36 6.57 -1.33 7.70
N ALA A 37 6.60 -2.22 6.68
CA ALA A 37 6.56 -3.66 6.90
C ALA A 37 7.84 -4.12 7.64
N VAL A 38 9.00 -3.62 7.22
CA VAL A 38 10.28 -3.88 7.91
C VAL A 38 10.23 -3.39 9.35
N ALA A 39 9.72 -2.17 9.60
CA ALA A 39 9.61 -1.63 10.95
C ALA A 39 8.65 -2.45 11.84
N ARG A 40 7.52 -2.91 11.30
CA ARG A 40 6.56 -3.79 11.99
C ARG A 40 7.17 -5.15 12.33
N THR A 41 7.88 -5.79 11.39
CA THR A 41 8.58 -7.05 11.65
C THR A 41 9.61 -6.89 12.78
N ARG A 42 10.37 -5.79 12.78
CA ARG A 42 11.31 -5.46 13.86
C ARG A 42 10.59 -5.29 15.20
N LEU A 43 9.48 -4.55 15.23
CA LEU A 43 8.68 -4.36 16.44
C LEU A 43 8.18 -5.69 17.00
N SER A 44 7.60 -6.54 16.15
CA SER A 44 7.11 -7.87 16.55
C SER A 44 8.21 -8.77 17.09
N ALA A 45 9.42 -8.70 16.51
CA ALA A 45 10.58 -9.43 17.03
C ALA A 45 11.03 -8.88 18.40
N LEU A 46 11.13 -7.56 18.55
CA LEU A 46 11.54 -6.90 19.78
C LEU A 46 10.55 -7.12 20.92
N ARG A 47 9.24 -7.10 20.64
CA ARG A 47 8.19 -7.33 21.64
C ARG A 47 8.23 -8.70 22.30
N ARG A 48 8.95 -9.68 21.72
CA ARG A 48 9.18 -10.98 22.38
C ARG A 48 10.07 -10.85 23.61
N ALA A 49 11.03 -9.91 23.61
CA ALA A 49 11.95 -9.65 24.71
C ALA A 49 11.59 -8.38 25.49
N TYR A 50 11.00 -7.39 24.80
CA TYR A 50 10.70 -6.04 25.29
C TYR A 50 9.24 -5.68 24.96
N PRO A 51 8.25 -6.23 25.70
CA PRO A 51 6.84 -6.17 25.33
C PRO A 51 6.28 -4.76 25.12
N GLU A 52 6.86 -3.76 25.80
CA GLU A 52 6.43 -2.36 25.74
C GLU A 52 7.11 -1.55 24.64
N SER A 53 7.86 -2.19 23.74
CA SER A 53 8.47 -1.51 22.60
C SER A 53 7.42 -0.84 21.70
N LEU A 54 7.77 0.32 21.15
CA LEU A 54 6.86 1.21 20.43
C LEU A 54 7.36 1.48 19.00
N LEU A 55 6.43 1.55 18.05
CA LEU A 55 6.74 2.03 16.70
C LEU A 55 6.85 3.56 16.73
N LEU A 56 7.85 4.10 16.06
CA LEU A 56 8.05 5.53 15.88
C LEU A 56 7.90 5.89 14.39
N VAL A 57 7.37 7.07 14.12
CA VAL A 57 7.32 7.67 12.79
C VAL A 57 7.98 9.03 12.79
N ARG A 58 8.55 9.41 11.64
CA ARG A 58 9.05 10.75 11.39
C ARG A 58 8.71 11.15 9.94
N PRO A 59 7.98 12.26 9.71
CA PRO A 59 7.80 12.81 8.37
C PRO A 59 9.14 13.23 7.77
N HIS A 60 9.30 13.09 6.47
CA HIS A 60 10.38 13.75 5.74
C HIS A 60 9.78 14.87 4.90
N ASP A 61 9.36 15.92 5.60
CA ASP A 61 8.87 17.18 5.03
C ASP A 61 9.99 18.25 4.98
N GLY A 62 11.23 17.86 5.28
CA GLY A 62 12.38 18.75 5.37
C GLY A 62 12.48 19.49 6.70
N SER A 63 11.55 19.28 7.64
CA SER A 63 11.70 19.73 9.01
C SER A 63 12.50 18.71 9.83
N ASP A 64 13.29 19.19 10.81
CA ASP A 64 13.85 18.36 11.89
C ASP A 64 12.74 17.93 12.85
N ALA A 65 11.69 17.29 12.32
CA ALA A 65 10.59 16.77 13.14
C ALA A 65 11.12 15.67 14.06
N ASP A 66 10.80 15.77 15.34
CA ASP A 66 11.12 14.73 16.31
C ASP A 66 10.38 13.43 16.00
N TRP A 67 10.98 12.31 16.44
CA TRP A 67 10.32 11.02 16.42
C TRP A 67 9.08 11.03 17.31
N ARG A 68 7.95 10.63 16.75
CA ARG A 68 6.67 10.48 17.47
C ARG A 68 6.22 9.04 17.46
N VAL A 69 5.51 8.63 18.51
CA VAL A 69 4.92 7.29 18.59
C VAL A 69 3.84 7.16 17.51
N ALA A 70 3.89 6.05 16.78
CA ALA A 70 2.86 5.70 15.80
C ALA A 70 1.64 5.15 16.54
N ASP A 71 0.58 5.95 16.67
CA ASP A 71 -0.73 5.44 17.06
C ASP A 71 -1.48 4.88 15.84
N ASP A 72 -2.60 4.20 16.10
CA ASP A 72 -3.38 3.54 15.04
C ASP A 72 -3.97 4.53 14.04
N ASP A 73 -4.35 5.73 14.49
CA ASP A 73 -4.93 6.78 13.64
C ASP A 73 -3.88 7.40 12.71
N GLU A 74 -2.66 7.59 13.19
CA GLU A 74 -1.50 7.99 12.41
C GLU A 74 -1.18 6.96 11.35
N LEU A 75 -1.08 5.67 11.74
CA LEU A 75 -0.79 4.59 10.82
C LEU A 75 -1.87 4.45 9.73
N LYS A 76 -3.15 4.63 10.09
CA LYS A 76 -4.25 4.71 9.13
C LYS A 76 -4.02 5.89 8.18
N ARG A 77 -3.81 7.10 8.68
CA ARG A 77 -3.62 8.30 7.83
C ARG A 77 -2.46 8.14 6.84
N ILE A 78 -1.35 7.57 7.29
CA ILE A 78 -0.18 7.26 6.45
C ILE A 78 -0.57 6.27 5.34
N SER A 79 -1.30 5.21 5.69
CA SER A 79 -1.71 4.17 4.75
C SER A 79 -2.71 4.71 3.71
N TYR A 80 -3.70 5.50 4.14
CA TYR A 80 -4.61 6.22 3.25
C TYR A 80 -3.86 7.19 2.32
N GLY A 81 -2.89 7.94 2.83
CA GLY A 81 -2.07 8.85 2.03
C GLY A 81 -1.25 8.14 0.96
N ARG A 82 -0.67 6.97 1.30
CA ARG A 82 0.03 6.11 0.33
C ARG A 82 -0.91 5.57 -0.74
N ALA A 83 -2.09 5.08 -0.35
CA ALA A 83 -3.10 4.60 -1.30
C ALA A 83 -3.59 5.71 -2.24
N ALA A 84 -3.88 6.90 -1.72
CA ALA A 84 -4.26 8.06 -2.52
C ALA A 84 -3.15 8.48 -3.50
N SER A 85 -1.88 8.44 -3.09
CA SER A 85 -0.74 8.73 -3.98
C SER A 85 -0.63 7.69 -5.11
N VAL A 86 -0.84 6.41 -4.82
CA VAL A 86 -0.87 5.34 -5.83
C VAL A 86 -2.00 5.57 -6.83
N ILE A 87 -3.21 5.89 -6.36
CA ILE A 87 -4.34 6.24 -7.23
C ILE A 87 -3.99 7.43 -8.12
N GLY A 88 -3.47 8.52 -7.52
CA GLY A 88 -3.07 9.72 -8.27
C GLY A 88 -2.04 9.41 -9.36
N HIS A 89 -1.08 8.53 -9.09
CA HIS A 89 -0.08 8.11 -10.07
C HIS A 89 -0.69 7.29 -11.22
N LEU A 90 -1.57 6.33 -10.91
CA LEU A 90 -2.23 5.52 -11.93
C LEU A 90 -3.22 6.34 -12.78
N VAL A 91 -3.88 7.33 -12.17
CA VAL A 91 -4.74 8.29 -12.86
C VAL A 91 -3.92 9.19 -13.80
N ALA A 92 -2.80 9.75 -13.32
CA ALA A 92 -1.95 10.65 -14.09
C ALA A 92 -1.29 9.97 -15.30
N ASN A 93 -0.97 8.67 -15.19
CA ASN A 93 -0.42 7.88 -16.30
C ASN A 93 -1.50 7.35 -17.27
N ARG A 94 -2.77 7.76 -17.09
CA ARG A 94 -3.94 7.45 -17.94
C ARG A 94 -4.49 6.01 -17.87
N ASP A 95 -4.16 5.25 -16.83
CA ASP A 95 -4.59 3.85 -16.71
C ASP A 95 -5.86 3.67 -15.84
N LEU A 96 -6.20 4.65 -14.99
CA LEU A 96 -7.35 4.60 -14.08
C LEU A 96 -8.45 5.69 -14.14
N PRO A 97 -8.35 6.82 -14.87
CA PRO A 97 -9.24 7.97 -14.68
C PRO A 97 -10.74 7.75 -15.02
N LEU A 98 -11.11 6.62 -15.62
CA LEU A 98 -12.48 6.32 -16.06
C LEU A 98 -13.18 5.24 -15.21
N LEU A 99 -12.55 4.78 -14.13
CA LEU A 99 -13.00 3.62 -13.39
C LEU A 99 -13.52 4.01 -12.00
N ASP A 100 -14.54 3.30 -11.55
CA ASP A 100 -15.05 3.40 -10.19
C ASP A 100 -14.06 2.71 -9.24
N TRP A 101 -13.58 3.43 -8.23
CA TRP A 101 -12.56 2.95 -7.31
C TRP A 101 -12.91 3.26 -5.87
N ALA A 102 -12.46 2.38 -4.98
CA ALA A 102 -12.61 2.53 -3.55
C ALA A 102 -11.28 2.23 -2.85
N ILE A 103 -11.04 2.95 -1.76
CA ILE A 103 -10.00 2.61 -0.81
C ILE A 103 -10.66 1.77 0.28
N SER A 104 -10.12 0.59 0.56
CA SER A 104 -10.68 -0.33 1.54
C SER A 104 -9.60 -0.78 2.51
N ASP A 105 -9.89 -0.76 3.81
CA ASP A 105 -9.02 -1.31 4.87
C ASP A 105 -8.96 -2.85 4.88
N LEU A 106 -9.48 -3.49 3.83
CA LEU A 106 -9.96 -4.87 3.84
C LEU A 106 -9.07 -5.81 3.01
N ILE A 107 -7.77 -5.88 3.31
CA ILE A 107 -6.96 -7.03 2.87
C ILE A 107 -5.97 -7.48 3.95
N GLY A 108 -6.50 -7.99 5.07
CA GLY A 108 -5.71 -8.63 6.14
C GLY A 108 -4.78 -7.70 6.93
N ASP A 109 -4.66 -7.95 8.24
CA ASP A 109 -3.72 -7.34 9.20
C ASP A 109 -3.20 -5.92 8.85
N ASP A 110 -4.14 -4.99 8.68
CA ASP A 110 -3.93 -3.53 8.54
C ASP A 110 -3.37 -3.00 7.21
N GLN A 111 -3.53 -3.70 6.09
CA GLN A 111 -3.21 -3.12 4.79
C GLN A 111 -4.39 -2.37 4.17
N VAL A 112 -4.16 -1.10 3.82
CA VAL A 112 -5.07 -0.34 2.96
C VAL A 112 -4.89 -0.83 1.53
N GLY A 113 -5.98 -1.29 0.93
CA GLY A 113 -6.04 -1.71 -0.46
C GLY A 113 -6.75 -0.69 -1.34
N VAL A 114 -6.32 -0.62 -2.60
CA VAL A 114 -7.07 0.08 -3.65
C VAL A 114 -7.82 -0.97 -4.46
N SER A 115 -9.14 -0.86 -4.50
CA SER A 115 -10.01 -1.72 -5.29
C SER A 115 -10.62 -0.93 -6.43
N VAL A 116 -10.59 -1.51 -7.64
CA VAL A 116 -11.14 -0.88 -8.83
C VAL A 116 -12.11 -1.84 -9.52
N HIS A 117 -13.28 -1.31 -9.86
CA HIS A 117 -14.31 -2.03 -10.59
C HIS A 117 -14.30 -1.59 -12.06
N VAL A 118 -14.15 -2.57 -12.95
CA VAL A 118 -14.15 -2.33 -14.40
C VAL A 118 -15.16 -3.24 -15.09
N VAL A 119 -15.64 -2.81 -16.25
CA VAL A 119 -16.67 -3.52 -17.04
C VAL A 119 -16.08 -4.25 -18.27
N ARG A 120 -14.79 -4.09 -18.51
CA ARG A 120 -14.08 -4.49 -19.73
C ARG A 120 -12.83 -5.27 -19.37
N THR A 121 -12.66 -6.44 -19.96
CA THR A 121 -11.51 -7.32 -19.72
C THR A 121 -10.20 -6.71 -20.18
N GLU A 122 -10.22 -5.97 -21.30
CA GLU A 122 -9.05 -5.30 -21.84
C GLU A 122 -8.45 -4.27 -20.86
N MET A 123 -9.29 -3.69 -20.00
CA MET A 123 -8.83 -2.75 -18.97
C MET A 123 -8.15 -3.48 -17.80
N VAL A 124 -8.62 -4.69 -17.44
CA VAL A 124 -7.93 -5.50 -16.42
C VAL A 124 -6.54 -5.89 -16.89
N GLU A 125 -6.42 -6.33 -18.14
CA GLU A 125 -5.14 -6.73 -18.73
C GLU A 125 -4.16 -5.56 -18.87
N ALA A 126 -4.64 -4.39 -19.32
CA ALA A 126 -3.81 -3.19 -19.44
C ALA A 126 -3.24 -2.77 -18.07
N VAL A 127 -4.08 -2.71 -17.04
CA VAL A 127 -3.59 -2.33 -15.71
C VAL A 127 -2.77 -3.45 -15.07
N ALA A 128 -3.07 -4.73 -15.31
CA ALA A 128 -2.20 -5.84 -14.90
C ALA A 128 -0.79 -5.71 -15.49
N GLY A 129 -0.69 -5.29 -16.76
CA GLY A 129 0.59 -4.96 -17.41
C GLY A 129 1.34 -3.81 -16.72
N VAL A 130 0.63 -2.75 -16.32
CA VAL A 130 1.20 -1.62 -15.57
C VAL A 130 1.67 -2.03 -14.17
N LEU A 131 0.91 -2.91 -13.52
CA LEU A 131 1.23 -3.47 -12.20
C LEU A 131 2.30 -4.57 -12.26
N GLY A 132 2.62 -5.08 -13.45
CA GLY A 132 3.56 -6.19 -13.65
C GLY A 132 3.07 -7.51 -13.06
N CYS A 133 1.75 -7.76 -13.08
CA CYS A 133 1.15 -8.98 -12.56
C CYS A 133 0.33 -9.73 -13.61
N GLU A 134 0.07 -11.00 -13.34
CA GLU A 134 -0.80 -11.83 -14.16
C GLU A 134 -2.26 -11.71 -13.72
N THR A 135 -3.16 -11.92 -14.67
CA THR A 135 -4.60 -11.92 -14.44
C THR A 135 -5.07 -13.34 -14.10
N VAL A 136 -5.91 -13.47 -13.08
CA VAL A 136 -6.54 -14.74 -12.69
C VAL A 136 -8.03 -14.66 -12.99
N THR A 137 -8.54 -15.64 -13.72
CA THR A 137 -9.96 -15.78 -14.02
C THR A 137 -10.55 -16.94 -13.25
N GLU A 138 -11.51 -16.64 -12.38
CA GLU A 138 -12.25 -17.64 -11.60
C GLU A 138 -13.74 -17.49 -11.89
N SER A 139 -14.35 -18.54 -12.46
CA SER A 139 -15.74 -18.51 -12.90
C SER A 139 -15.99 -17.34 -13.87
N ARG A 140 -16.68 -16.29 -13.42
CA ARG A 140 -17.03 -15.10 -14.19
C ARG A 140 -16.40 -13.83 -13.63
N LEU A 141 -15.38 -13.98 -12.79
CA LEU A 141 -14.65 -12.87 -12.22
C LEU A 141 -13.21 -12.94 -12.74
N MET A 142 -12.79 -11.90 -13.45
CA MET A 142 -11.39 -11.69 -13.80
C MET A 142 -10.79 -10.71 -12.80
N THR A 143 -9.66 -11.09 -12.21
CA THR A 143 -8.97 -10.28 -11.19
C THR A 143 -7.50 -10.12 -11.52
N ALA A 144 -6.94 -8.97 -11.18
CA ALA A 144 -5.51 -8.72 -11.14
C ALA A 144 -5.17 -8.13 -9.77
N THR A 145 -4.20 -8.73 -9.08
CA THR A 145 -3.75 -8.26 -7.76
C THR A 145 -2.24 -8.15 -7.73
N ALA A 146 -1.73 -7.05 -7.18
CA ALA A 146 -0.30 -6.82 -7.02
C ALA A 146 -0.02 -5.95 -5.78
N THR A 147 1.23 -5.94 -5.35
CA THR A 147 1.75 -4.90 -4.45
C THR A 147 2.44 -3.84 -5.30
N TYR A 148 1.83 -2.67 -5.40
CA TYR A 148 2.38 -1.53 -6.14
C TYR A 148 2.81 -0.43 -5.17
N ARG A 149 4.12 -0.14 -5.14
CA ARG A 149 4.72 0.85 -4.20
C ARG A 149 4.32 0.62 -2.73
N GLY A 150 4.25 -0.65 -2.32
CA GLY A 150 3.91 -1.05 -0.95
C GLY A 150 2.43 -0.95 -0.59
N VAL A 151 1.56 -0.68 -1.57
CA VAL A 151 0.09 -0.71 -1.42
C VAL A 151 -0.45 -1.88 -2.21
N GLN A 152 -1.36 -2.65 -1.63
CA GLN A 152 -2.05 -3.69 -2.37
C GLN A 152 -3.08 -3.08 -3.31
N VAL A 153 -2.99 -3.43 -4.59
CA VAL A 153 -3.91 -2.96 -5.63
C VAL A 153 -4.61 -4.17 -6.22
N SER A 154 -5.94 -4.12 -6.26
CA SER A 154 -6.81 -5.15 -6.83
C SER A 154 -7.74 -4.52 -7.87
N ILE A 155 -7.87 -5.16 -9.01
CA ILE A 155 -8.76 -4.74 -10.09
C ILE A 155 -9.61 -5.93 -10.50
N ARG A 156 -10.91 -5.71 -10.64
CA ARG A 156 -11.87 -6.79 -10.86
C ARG A 156 -12.87 -6.44 -11.95
N CYS A 157 -13.16 -7.40 -12.82
CA CYS A 157 -14.17 -7.32 -13.87
C CYS A 157 -15.06 -8.55 -13.84
N TYR A 158 -16.38 -8.36 -13.94
CA TYR A 158 -17.31 -9.46 -14.19
C TYR A 158 -17.41 -9.76 -15.68
N LEU A 159 -17.22 -11.02 -16.06
CA LEU A 159 -17.37 -11.49 -17.42
C LEU A 159 -18.85 -11.66 -17.79
N PRO A 160 -19.26 -11.24 -19.00
CA PRO A 160 -20.65 -11.36 -19.45
C PRO A 160 -21.15 -12.81 -19.48
N ALA A 161 -22.48 -12.94 -19.57
CA ALA A 161 -23.16 -14.14 -20.06
C ALA A 161 -22.39 -14.79 -21.20
N GLU A 162 -21.94 -16.04 -21.12
CA GLU A 162 -21.99 -16.82 -22.35
C GLU A 162 -23.45 -16.79 -22.79
N SER A 163 -23.74 -16.00 -23.83
CA SER A 163 -25.05 -16.05 -24.41
C SER A 163 -25.17 -17.46 -24.99
N LYS A 164 -26.15 -18.23 -24.51
CA LYS A 164 -26.63 -19.36 -25.29
C LYS A 164 -27.04 -18.77 -26.63
N ALA A 165 -26.23 -18.98 -27.65
CA ALA A 165 -26.63 -18.72 -29.02
C ALA A 165 -27.99 -19.41 -29.19
N ALA A 166 -29.03 -18.63 -29.43
CA ALA A 166 -30.34 -19.16 -29.77
C ALA A 166 -30.14 -19.94 -31.08
N ALA A 167 -30.15 -21.26 -30.96
CA ALA A 167 -30.28 -22.18 -32.09
C ALA A 167 -31.71 -22.13 -32.63
#